data_AF-A0A101KNI2-F1
#
_entry.id   AF-A0A101KNI2-F1
#
_cell.length_a   1.000
_cell.length_b   1.000
_cell.length_c   1.000
_cell.angle_alpha   90.00
_cell.angle_beta   90.00
_cell.angle_gamma   90.00
#
_symmetry.space_group_name_H-M   'P 1'
#
loop_
_entity.id
_entity.type
_entity.pdbx_description
1 polymer ?
#
loop_
_entity_poly.entity_id
_entity_poly.type
_entity_poly.pdbx_seq_one_letter_code
_entity_poly.pdbx_strand_id
1 'polypeptide(L)' 'MQKLQKDTLTGICSQMASHSWSEGEINELVDPKLGIITGFQDLLNELEQLRKIDLGTIPPAMSVQGADRND' A
#
# COMPACT_ATOMS: atom_id res chain seq x y z
N MET A 1 7.24 5.77 9.16
CA MET A 1 6.33 4.81 9.83
C MET A 1 7.18 3.78 10.57
N GLN A 2 6.63 2.94 11.47
CA GLN A 2 7.39 1.79 11.98
C GLN A 2 7.64 0.77 10.86
N LYS A 3 8.66 -0.09 11.02
CA LYS A 3 8.95 -1.15 10.04
C LYS A 3 7.74 -2.08 9.92
N LEU A 4 7.30 -2.35 8.70
CA LEU A 4 6.22 -3.27 8.42
C LEU A 4 6.59 -4.67 8.93
N GLN A 5 5.64 -5.30 9.60
CA GLN A 5 5.78 -6.68 10.06
C GLN A 5 4.93 -7.61 9.19
N LYS A 6 5.42 -8.84 9.04
CA LYS A 6 4.73 -9.88 8.27
C LYS A 6 3.31 -10.12 8.77
N ASP A 7 3.11 -10.15 10.08
CA ASP A 7 1.79 -10.40 10.69
C ASP A 7 0.80 -9.28 10.34
N THR A 8 1.25 -8.03 10.32
CA THR A 8 0.43 -6.89 9.91
C THR A 8 0.00 -7.02 8.45
N LEU A 9 0.95 -7.31 7.54
CA LEU A 9 0.64 -7.45 6.12
C LEU A 9 -0.26 -8.66 5.84
N THR A 10 -0.01 -9.79 6.50
CA THR A 10 -0.83 -11.00 6.42
C THR A 10 -2.26 -10.71 6.90
N GLY A 11 -2.41 -9.99 8.01
CA GLY A 11 -3.71 -9.57 8.53
C GLY A 11 -4.50 -8.73 7.52
N ILE A 12 -3.85 -7.75 6.89
CA ILE A 12 -4.47 -6.91 5.84
C ILE A 12 -4.90 -7.77 4.64
N CYS A 13 -4.00 -8.61 4.12
CA CYS A 13 -4.30 -9.50 2.99
C CYS A 13 -5.45 -10.47 3.29
N SER A 14 -5.62 -10.91 4.55
CA SER A 14 -6.71 -11.79 4.97
C SER A 14 -8.07 -11.10 5.05
N GLN A 15 -8.09 -9.78 5.27
CA GLN A 15 -9.30 -8.98 5.45
C GLN A 15 -9.76 -8.30 4.16
N MET A 16 -8.86 -8.12 3.19
CA MET A 16 -9.21 -7.60 1.87
C MET A 16 -9.76 -8.71 0.98
N ALA A 17 -10.79 -8.42 0.19
CA ALA A 17 -11.28 -9.30 -0.87
C ALA A 17 -10.33 -9.28 -2.08
N SER A 18 -9.04 -9.47 -1.84
CA SER A 18 -7.99 -9.55 -2.86
C SER A 18 -7.71 -11.01 -3.22
N HIS A 19 -6.97 -11.21 -4.33
CA HIS A 19 -6.34 -12.50 -4.59
C HIS A 19 -5.55 -12.96 -3.36
N SER A 20 -5.54 -14.27 -3.11
CA SER A 20 -4.74 -14.89 -2.05
C SER A 20 -3.26 -14.71 -2.37
N TRP A 21 -2.53 -14.06 -1.46
CA TRP A 21 -1.09 -13.85 -1.57
C TRP A 21 -0.35 -15.09 -1.06
N SER A 22 0.71 -15.48 -1.76
CA SER A 22 1.60 -16.54 -1.28
C SER A 22 2.49 -16.02 -0.16
N GLU A 23 2.97 -16.94 0.67
CA GLU A 23 3.89 -16.59 1.76
C GLU A 23 5.21 -16.00 1.24
N GLY A 24 5.68 -16.44 0.07
CA GLY A 24 6.87 -15.90 -0.59
C GLY A 24 6.70 -14.43 -0.96
N GLU A 25 5.56 -14.05 -1.54
CA GLU A 25 5.26 -12.67 -1.91
C GLU A 25 5.17 -11.74 -0.69
N ILE A 26 4.54 -12.20 0.40
CA ILE A 26 4.47 -11.45 1.66
C ILE A 26 5.88 -11.27 2.26
N ASN A 27 6.71 -12.32 2.23
CA ASN A 27 8.08 -12.24 2.75
C ASN A 27 8.94 -11.26 1.94
N GLU A 28 8.83 -11.26 0.61
CA GLU A 28 9.58 -10.32 -0.24
C GLU A 28 9.25 -8.85 0.05
N LEU A 29 8.01 -8.55 0.45
CA LEU A 29 7.59 -7.18 0.80
C LEU A 29 8.11 -6.70 2.16
N VAL A 30 8.43 -7.63 3.07
CA VAL A 30 8.81 -7.34 4.46
C VAL A 30 10.31 -7.50 4.69
N ASP A 31 10.93 -8.44 3.99
CA ASP A 31 12.35 -8.80 4.04
C ASP A 31 12.86 -9.18 2.64
N PRO A 32 13.00 -8.20 1.72
CA PRO A 32 13.39 -8.46 0.33
C PRO A 32 14.77 -9.10 0.23
N LYS A 33 14.88 -10.21 -0.51
CA LYS A 33 16.14 -10.91 -0.74
C LYS A 33 16.47 -10.90 -2.23
N LEU A 34 17.45 -10.07 -2.61
CA LEU A 34 17.97 -9.92 -3.98
C LEU A 34 16.95 -9.35 -5.00
N GLY A 35 16.80 -8.02 -4.99
CA GLY A 35 16.97 -7.24 -6.23
C GLY A 35 15.76 -6.69 -6.98
N ILE A 36 14.49 -6.92 -6.59
CA ILE A 36 13.35 -6.34 -7.35
C ILE A 36 12.30 -5.62 -6.49
N ILE A 37 12.04 -6.02 -5.23
CA ILE A 37 11.00 -5.37 -4.39
C ILE A 37 11.61 -4.75 -3.12
N THR A 38 12.55 -3.83 -3.26
CA THR A 38 13.19 -3.19 -2.09
C THR A 38 12.46 -1.95 -1.57
N GLY A 39 11.40 -1.48 -2.25
CA GLY A 39 10.83 -0.15 -2.02
C GLY A 39 9.53 -0.09 -1.21
N PHE A 40 8.94 -1.20 -0.77
CA PHE A 40 7.61 -1.13 -0.15
C PHE A 40 7.63 -0.39 1.20
N GLN A 41 8.65 -0.63 2.02
CA GLN A 41 8.84 0.12 3.26
C GLN A 41 9.07 1.61 3.00
N ASP A 42 9.78 1.95 1.93
CA ASP A 42 10.07 3.34 1.54
C ASP A 42 8.79 4.04 1.08
N LEU A 43 7.95 3.38 0.27
CA LEU A 43 6.63 3.88 -0.10
C LEU A 43 5.76 4.17 1.13
N LEU A 44 5.73 3.28 2.12
CA LEU A 44 5.00 3.50 3.36
C LEU A 44 5.56 4.69 4.16
N ASN A 45 6.87 4.91 4.10
CA ASN A 45 7.50 6.08 4.72
C ASN A 45 7.15 7.38 4.00
N GLU A 46 7.09 7.37 2.67
CA GLU A 46 6.64 8.51 1.86
C GLU A 46 5.17 8.85 2.13
N LEU A 47 4.29 7.85 2.19
CA LEU A 47 2.88 8.02 2.56
C LEU A 47 2.71 8.65 3.95
N GLU A 48 3.54 8.25 4.92
CA GLU A 48 3.53 8.83 6.26
C GLU A 48 3.98 10.31 6.25
N GLN A 49 4.79 10.75 5.28
CA GLN A 49 5.06 12.19 5.11
C GLN A 49 3.83 12.92 4.58
N LEU A 50 3.15 12.36 3.57
CA LEU A 50 1.91 12.94 3.02
C LEU A 50 0.83 13.11 4.08
N ARG A 51 0.68 12.15 5.00
CA ARG A 51 -0.26 12.23 6.14
C ARG A 51 -0.03 13.46 7.04
N LYS A 52 1.21 13.95 7.13
CA LYS A 52 1.56 15.09 8.00
C LYS A 52 1.32 16.44 7.33
N ILE A 53 1.07 16.43 6.03
CA ILE A 53 0.67 17.63 5.32
C ILE A 53 -0.78 17.93 5.72
N ASP A 54 -1.00 19.14 6.22
CA ASP A 54 -2.37 19.64 6.39
C ASP A 54 -2.98 19.77 4.99
N LEU A 55 -3.87 18.82 4.65
CA LEU A 55 -4.61 18.82 3.39
C LEU A 55 -5.65 19.97 3.35
N GLY A 56 -5.75 20.78 4.42
CA GLY A 56 -6.75 21.82 4.57
C GLY A 56 -8.17 21.24 4.58
N THR A 57 -9.16 22.07 4.26
CA THR A 57 -10.55 21.63 4.06
C THR A 57 -10.79 21.05 2.67
N ILE A 58 -9.76 20.53 1.99
CA ILE A 58 -9.92 19.94 0.65
C ILE A 58 -10.71 18.64 0.85
N PRO A 59 -11.97 18.56 0.40
CA PRO A 59 -12.72 17.32 0.49
C PRO A 59 -11.95 16.23 -0.27
N PRO A 60 -11.92 14.98 0.23
CA PRO A 60 -11.29 13.88 -0.51
C PRO A 60 -11.84 13.90 -1.93
N ALA A 61 -10.95 13.96 -2.93
CA ALA A 61 -11.29 14.27 -4.32
C ALA A 61 -12.65 13.69 -4.71
N MET A 62 -13.67 14.55 -4.68
CA MET A 62 -15.05 14.12 -4.77
C MET A 62 -15.29 13.72 -6.22
N SER A 63 -15.55 12.43 -6.42
CA SER A 63 -15.83 11.78 -7.70
C SER A 63 -14.63 11.69 -8.67
N VAL A 64 -13.95 10.55 -8.66
CA VAL A 64 -13.36 10.02 -9.89
C VAL A 64 -14.55 9.61 -10.76
N GLN A 65 -15.01 10.48 -11.67
CA GLN A 65 -15.95 10.06 -12.70
C GLN A 65 -15.30 8.89 -13.42
N GLY A 66 -15.99 7.74 -13.38
CA GLY A 66 -15.51 6.49 -13.94
C GLY A 66 -14.94 6.72 -15.32
N ALA A 67 -13.79 6.09 -15.57
CA ALA A 67 -13.16 6.01 -16.88
C ALA A 67 -14.24 5.94 -17.96
N ASP A 68 -14.34 7.01 -18.73
CA ASP A 68 -15.14 7.10 -19.95
C ASP A 68 -14.62 5.99 -20.87
N ARG A 69 -15.31 4.84 -20.83
CA ARG A 69 -15.10 3.74 -21.75
C ARG A 69 -15.77 4.19 -23.04
N ASN A 70 -14.98 4.81 -23.92
CA ASN A 70 -15.39 5.03 -25.29
C ASN A 70 -15.57 3.66 -25.96
N ASP A 71 -16.82 3.36 -26.32
CA ASP A 71 -17.25 2.26 -27.19
C ASP A 71 -16.90 2.58 -28.66
#